data_AF-A0A958DE47-F1
#
_entry.id   AF-A0A958DE47-F1
#
_cell.length_a   1.000
_cell.length_b   1.000
_cell.length_c   1.000
_cell.angle_alpha   90.00
_cell.angle_beta   90.00
_cell.angle_gamma   90.00
#
_symmetry.space_group_name_H-M   'P 1'
#
loop_
_entity.id
_entity.type
_entity.pdbx_description
1 polymer ?
#
loop_
_entity_poly.entity_id
_entity_poly.type
_entity_poly.pdbx_seq_one_letter_code
_entity_poly.pdbx_strand_id
1 'polypeptide(L)'
;KDYPFQSFKLSENPETYVVVWGIWSIWSQSNINNAIELFKQNLHPWFCQKCGNRTCDKCQEPINMPMGSDVIYEDGDIRHVMVIGINPGCINPKCTNFKNIVIPAKAGI
;
A
#
# COMPACT_ATOMS: atom_id res chain seq x y z
N LYS A 1 -11.10 -17.82 -2.87
CA LYS A 1 -10.12 -16.83 -3.42
C LYS A 1 -10.29 -15.61 -2.54
N ASP A 2 -9.39 -15.41 -1.59
CA ASP A 2 -9.70 -14.62 -0.39
C ASP A 2 -9.44 -13.12 -0.58
N TYR A 3 -9.20 -12.70 -1.83
CA TYR A 3 -8.79 -11.33 -2.18
C TYR A 3 -9.50 -10.87 -3.46
N PRO A 4 -10.84 -10.69 -3.45
CA PRO A 4 -11.54 -10.22 -4.63
C PRO A 4 -11.20 -8.75 -4.89
N PHE A 5 -11.07 -8.43 -6.18
CA PHE A 5 -10.91 -7.08 -6.67
C PHE A 5 -12.26 -6.38 -6.62
N GLN A 6 -12.35 -5.23 -5.95
CA GLN A 6 -13.57 -4.45 -5.86
C GLN A 6 -13.30 -2.98 -6.22
N SER A 7 -14.24 -2.36 -6.92
CA SER A 7 -14.16 -0.96 -7.31
C SER A 7 -15.40 -0.20 -6.83
N PHE A 8 -15.18 0.96 -6.22
CA PHE A 8 -16.24 1.81 -5.69
C PHE A 8 -16.12 3.21 -6.30
N LYS A 9 -17.22 3.77 -6.79
CA LYS A 9 -17.23 5.13 -7.33
C LYS A 9 -17.07 6.15 -6.21
N LEU A 10 -16.22 7.15 -6.42
CA LEU A 10 -15.95 8.22 -5.45
C LEU A 10 -16.85 9.44 -5.61
N SER A 11 -17.46 9.60 -6.79
CA SER A 11 -18.40 10.67 -7.06
C SER A 11 -19.39 10.24 -8.14
N GLU A 12 -20.43 11.05 -8.38
CA GLU A 12 -21.32 10.87 -9.53
C GLU A 12 -20.59 11.05 -10.87
N ASN A 13 -19.42 11.71 -10.87
CA ASN A 13 -18.56 11.86 -12.03
C ASN A 13 -17.78 10.53 -12.28
N PRO A 14 -17.98 9.85 -13.41
CA PRO A 14 -17.61 8.44 -13.60
C PRO A 14 -16.11 8.14 -13.63
N GLU A 15 -15.25 9.17 -13.68
CA GLU A 15 -13.80 9.03 -13.86
C GLU A 15 -13.05 8.71 -12.55
N THR A 16 -13.68 8.90 -11.38
CA THR A 16 -13.00 8.73 -10.08
C THR A 16 -13.56 7.54 -9.30
N TYR A 17 -12.71 6.55 -9.03
CA TYR A 17 -13.05 5.34 -8.31
C TYR A 17 -11.91 4.92 -7.36
N VAL A 18 -12.28 4.25 -6.25
CA VAL A 18 -11.35 3.52 -5.39
C VAL A 18 -11.35 2.08 -5.82
N VAL A 19 -10.16 1.53 -5.99
CA VAL A 19 -9.95 0.08 -6.12
C VAL A 19 -9.42 -0.44 -4.79
N VAL A 20 -10.08 -1.45 -4.24
CA VAL A 20 -9.58 -2.21 -3.10
C VAL A 20 -9.24 -3.63 -3.52
N TRP A 21 -8.12 -4.11 -3.01
CA TRP A 21 -7.68 -5.49 -3.16
C TRP A 21 -7.15 -5.97 -1.81
N GLY A 22 -7.69 -7.07 -1.30
CA GLY A 22 -7.33 -7.55 0.02
C GLY A 22 -8.39 -8.48 0.62
N ILE A 23 -8.14 -8.92 1.85
CA ILE A 23 -9.02 -9.83 2.58
C ILE A 23 -10.38 -9.18 2.85
N TRP A 24 -11.46 -9.92 2.61
CA TRP A 24 -12.84 -9.46 2.79
C TRP A 24 -13.16 -8.99 4.22
N SER A 25 -12.62 -9.67 5.23
CA SER A 25 -12.80 -9.28 6.63
C SER A 25 -12.14 -7.94 6.96
N ILE A 26 -11.08 -7.57 6.23
CA ILE A 26 -10.38 -6.30 6.38
C ILE A 26 -11.05 -5.23 5.52
N TRP A 27 -11.31 -5.50 4.24
CA TRP A 27 -12.07 -4.61 3.35
C TRP A 27 -13.59 -4.85 3.49
N SER A 28 -14.06 -4.77 4.73
CA SER A 28 -15.49 -4.73 5.01
C SER A 28 -16.10 -3.46 4.41
N GLN A 29 -17.42 -3.48 4.16
CA GLN A 29 -18.14 -2.30 3.64
C GLN A 29 -17.92 -1.06 4.52
N SER A 30 -17.83 -1.23 5.83
CA SER A 30 -17.53 -0.15 6.79
C SER A 30 -16.16 0.48 6.53
N ASN A 31 -15.13 -0.34 6.34
CA ASN A 31 -13.76 0.14 6.10
C ASN A 31 -13.61 0.79 4.72
N ILE A 32 -14.31 0.27 3.72
CA ILE A 32 -14.40 0.91 2.39
C ILE A 32 -15.07 2.28 2.51
N ASN A 33 -16.22 2.38 3.20
CA ASN A 33 -16.91 3.65 3.38
C ASN A 33 -16.03 4.67 4.13
N ASN A 34 -15.31 4.22 5.15
CA ASN A 34 -14.38 5.08 5.88
C ASN A 34 -13.24 5.58 4.96
N ALA A 35 -12.65 4.71 4.13
CA ALA A 35 -11.63 5.10 3.16
C ALA A 35 -12.16 6.13 2.13
N ILE A 36 -13.41 5.96 1.68
CA ILE A 36 -14.09 6.90 0.78
C ILE A 36 -14.33 8.25 1.46
N GLU A 37 -14.80 8.26 2.71
CA GLU A 37 -15.04 9.51 3.46
C GLU A 37 -13.74 10.27 3.74
N LEU A 38 -12.67 9.57 4.12
CA LEU A 38 -11.34 10.16 4.28
C LEU A 38 -10.87 10.81 2.97
N PHE A 39 -11.02 10.11 1.84
CA PHE A 39 -10.72 10.66 0.52
C PHE A 39 -11.54 11.93 0.23
N LYS A 40 -12.87 11.93 0.46
CA LYS A 40 -13.73 13.11 0.25
C LYS A 40 -13.35 14.31 1.12
N GLN A 41 -12.83 14.05 2.32
CA GLN A 41 -12.32 15.07 3.24
C GLN A 41 -10.91 15.54 2.88
N ASN A 42 -10.36 15.07 1.75
CA ASN A 42 -8.97 15.30 1.31
C ASN A 42 -7.93 14.77 2.32
N LEU A 43 -8.35 13.86 3.21
CA LEU A 43 -7.50 13.17 4.16
C LEU A 43 -6.98 11.88 3.51
N HIS A 44 -5.71 11.90 3.16
CA HIS A 44 -5.04 10.77 2.52
C HIS A 44 -4.08 10.13 3.55
N PRO A 45 -4.55 9.21 4.43
CA PRO A 45 -3.67 8.50 5.35
C PRO A 45 -2.73 7.54 4.60
N TRP A 46 -3.06 7.24 3.34
CA TRP A 46 -2.24 6.51 2.38
C TRP A 46 -1.56 7.52 1.45
N PHE A 47 -0.24 7.41 1.29
CA PHE A 47 0.49 8.23 0.35
C PHE A 47 0.87 7.41 -0.90
N CYS A 48 0.73 7.99 -2.09
CA CYS A 48 1.20 7.36 -3.32
C CYS A 48 2.73 7.45 -3.40
N GLN A 49 3.41 6.31 -3.46
CA GLN A 49 4.87 6.26 -3.58
C GLN A 49 5.40 7.00 -4.82
N LYS A 50 4.71 6.91 -5.96
CA LYS A 50 5.10 7.63 -7.18
C LYS A 50 4.91 9.14 -7.04
N CYS A 51 3.76 9.61 -6.54
CA CYS A 51 3.50 11.04 -6.34
C CYS A 51 4.43 11.65 -5.27
N GLY A 52 4.74 10.90 -4.22
CA GLY A 52 5.65 11.32 -3.15
C GLY A 52 7.14 11.15 -3.47
N ASN A 53 7.49 10.76 -4.70
CA ASN A 53 8.87 10.46 -5.12
C ASN A 53 9.61 9.49 -4.18
N ARG A 54 8.87 8.50 -3.66
CA ARG A 54 9.38 7.41 -2.82
C ARG A 54 9.46 6.13 -3.65
N THR A 55 10.17 6.20 -4.75
CA THR A 55 10.32 5.14 -5.76
C THR A 55 11.75 4.62 -5.78
N CYS A 56 11.96 3.48 -6.45
CA CYS A 56 13.28 2.93 -6.69
C CYS A 56 14.10 3.90 -7.54
N ASP A 57 15.29 4.27 -7.07
CA ASP A 57 16.23 5.15 -7.76
C ASP A 57 16.63 4.65 -9.16
N LYS A 58 16.58 3.32 -9.39
CA LYS A 58 16.97 2.71 -10.67
C LYS A 58 15.88 2.65 -11.73
N CYS A 59 14.64 2.37 -11.34
CA CYS A 59 13.57 2.10 -12.31
C CYS A 59 12.27 2.85 -12.05
N GLN A 60 12.22 3.69 -11.01
CA GLN A 60 11.06 4.52 -10.67
C GLN A 60 9.78 3.74 -10.30
N GLU A 61 9.86 2.41 -10.18
CA GLU A 61 8.78 1.60 -9.61
C GLU A 61 8.78 1.69 -8.07
N PRO A 62 7.64 1.38 -7.42
CA PRO A 62 7.53 1.38 -5.96
C PRO A 62 8.62 0.55 -5.26
N ILE A 63 9.02 1.01 -4.08
CA ILE A 63 9.95 0.29 -3.21
C ILE A 63 9.18 -0.68 -2.30
N ASN A 64 9.84 -1.77 -1.88
CA ASN A 64 9.20 -2.78 -1.01
C ASN A 64 8.97 -2.26 0.41
N MET A 65 9.89 -1.44 0.90
CA MET A 65 9.85 -0.87 2.25
C MET A 65 9.62 0.64 2.17
N PRO A 66 8.37 1.13 2.22
CA PRO A 66 8.06 2.56 2.23
C PRO A 66 8.46 3.19 3.58
N MET A 67 9.73 3.58 3.69
CA MET A 67 10.31 4.15 4.91
C MET A 67 9.54 5.36 5.43
N GLY A 68 9.23 5.36 6.72
CA GLY A 68 8.42 6.37 7.39
C GLY A 68 6.92 6.16 7.20
N SER A 69 6.49 4.95 6.87
CA SER A 69 5.07 4.60 6.70
C SER A 69 4.73 3.34 7.49
N ASP A 70 3.47 3.26 7.89
CA ASP A 70 2.88 2.04 8.43
C ASP A 70 2.33 1.20 7.28
N VAL A 71 2.68 -0.08 7.26
CA VAL A 71 2.24 -1.04 6.24
C VAL A 71 1.22 -1.97 6.87
N ILE A 72 0.02 -2.02 6.29
CA ILE A 72 -1.03 -2.97 6.66
C ILE A 72 -0.82 -4.25 5.84
N TYR A 73 -0.64 -5.39 6.52
CA TYR A 73 -0.39 -6.69 5.91
C TYR A 73 -1.69 -7.49 5.73
N GLU A 74 -1.62 -8.57 4.95
CA GLU A 74 -2.77 -9.43 4.70
C GLU A 74 -3.32 -10.07 5.98
N ASP A 75 -2.47 -10.35 6.97
CA ASP A 75 -2.89 -10.84 8.29
C ASP A 75 -3.57 -9.78 9.16
N GLY A 76 -3.74 -8.55 8.66
CA GLY A 76 -4.30 -7.42 9.38
C GLY A 76 -3.31 -6.75 10.34
N ASP A 77 -2.05 -7.22 10.38
CA ASP A 77 -0.99 -6.61 11.18
C ASP A 77 -0.56 -5.26 10.58
N ILE A 78 -0.15 -4.33 11.43
CA ILE A 78 0.36 -3.02 11.04
C ILE A 78 1.82 -2.95 11.48
N ARG A 79 2.76 -2.86 10.53
CA ARG A 79 4.18 -2.72 10.87
C ARG A 79 4.72 -1.39 10.39
N HIS A 80 5.33 -0.68 11.33
CA HIS A 80 6.03 0.56 11.04
C HIS A 80 7.34 0.28 10.30
N VAL A 81 7.55 0.92 9.16
CA VAL A 81 8.83 0.86 8.43
C VAL A 81 9.69 2.04 8.86
N MET A 82 10.67 1.77 9.73
CA MET A 82 11.62 2.79 10.18
C MET A 82 12.41 3.41 9.02
N VAL A 83 12.79 4.68 9.15
CA VAL A 83 13.71 5.36 8.23
C VAL A 83 15.15 5.01 8.61
N ILE A 84 15.67 3.93 8.05
CA ILE A 84 17.06 3.50 8.23
C ILE A 84 17.77 3.40 6.87
N GLY A 85 19.09 3.64 6.84
CA GLY A 85 19.90 3.71 5.62
C GLY A 85 20.14 2.38 4.91
N ILE A 86 19.12 1.52 4.83
CA ILE A 86 19.15 0.23 4.14
C ILE A 86 18.50 0.35 2.77
N ASN A 87 18.93 -0.49 1.82
CA ASN A 87 18.30 -0.54 0.50
C ASN A 87 16.86 -1.12 0.64
N PRO A 88 15.81 -0.33 0.33
CA PRO A 88 14.42 -0.70 0.57
C PRO A 88 13.89 -1.79 -0.36
N GLY A 89 14.65 -2.17 -1.39
CA GLY A 89 14.22 -3.12 -2.41
C GLY A 89 13.21 -2.52 -3.39
N CYS A 90 13.09 -3.14 -4.55
CA CYS A 90 12.16 -2.76 -5.61
C CYS A 90 11.18 -3.91 -5.89
N ILE A 91 9.93 -3.58 -6.21
CA ILE A 91 8.90 -4.57 -6.58
C ILE A 91 9.10 -5.13 -7.99
N ASN A 92 9.82 -4.42 -8.86
CA ASN A 92 9.94 -4.77 -10.28
C ASN A 92 10.95 -5.91 -10.49
N PRO A 93 10.55 -7.11 -10.95
CA PRO A 93 11.43 -8.27 -11.13
C PRO A 93 12.60 -8.06 -12.09
N LYS A 94 12.50 -7.07 -12.97
CA LYS A 94 13.55 -6.73 -13.96
C LYS A 94 14.53 -5.68 -13.44
N CYS A 95 14.30 -5.13 -12.25
CA CYS A 95 15.17 -4.12 -11.66
C CYS A 95 16.40 -4.77 -11.02
N THR A 96 17.57 -4.13 -11.12
CA THR A 96 18.77 -4.55 -10.38
C THR A 96 18.62 -4.45 -8.86
N ASN A 97 17.70 -3.59 -8.40
CA ASN A 97 17.28 -3.48 -7.00
C ASN A 97 16.09 -4.39 -6.65
N PHE A 98 15.67 -5.30 -7.55
CA PHE A 98 14.60 -6.23 -7.25
C PHE A 98 14.94 -7.05 -6.01
N LYS A 99 14.02 -7.06 -5.06
CA LYS A 99 14.08 -7.98 -3.93
C LYS A 99 12.76 -8.70 -3.89
N ASN A 100 12.80 -10.02 -3.97
CA ASN A 100 11.64 -10.82 -3.66
C ASN A 100 11.28 -10.52 -2.20
N ILE A 101 10.02 -10.15 -1.94
CA ILE A 101 9.59 -9.76 -0.61
C ILE A 101 9.54 -11.04 0.23
N VAL A 102 10.66 -11.36 0.89
CA VAL A 102 10.64 -12.23 2.06
C VAL A 102 10.22 -11.32 3.20
N ILE A 103 8.91 -11.26 3.46
CA ILE A 103 8.39 -10.59 4.66
C ILE A 103 9.13 -11.25 5.83
N PRO A 104 9.93 -10.52 6.62
CA PRO A 104 10.59 -11.12 7.77
C PRO A 104 9.49 -11.72 8.64
N ALA A 105 9.53 -13.04 8.79
CA ALA A 105 8.74 -13.74 9.79
C ALA A 105 9.02 -13.04 11.12
N LYS A 106 7.94 -12.66 11.82
CA LYS A 106 7.90 -12.06 13.17
C LYS A 106 9.29 -11.89 13.79
N ALA A 107 9.87 -10.69 13.72
CA ALA A 107 10.97 -10.36 14.61
C ALA A 107 10.35 -10.21 16.01
N GLY A 108 10.31 -11.32 16.75
CA GLY A 108 10.00 -11.29 18.17
C GLY A 108 11.07 -10.50 18.89
N ILE A 109 10.65 -9.43 19.55
CA ILE A 109 11.33 -8.89 20.73
C ILE A 109 10.48 -9.34 21.91
#